data_AF-A0A9P7CRE3-F1
#
_entry.id   AF-A0A9P7CRE3-F1
#
_cell.length_a   1.000
_cell.length_b   1.000
_cell.length_c   1.000
_cell.angle_alpha   90.00
_cell.angle_beta   90.00
_cell.angle_gamma   90.00
#
_symmetry.space_group_name_H-M   'P 1'
#
loop_
_entity.id
_entity.type
_entity.pdbx_description
1 polymer ?
#
loop_
_entity_poly.entity_id
_entity_poly.type
_entity_poly.pdbx_seq_one_letter_code
_entity_poly.pdbx_strand_id
1 'polypeptide(L)'
;MATYSLNCFACQNTLASPITLSCGYTVCQSCLPPTEDEVNCFVCPVSDCKREKHLFGPSVNEDQVIESLLVQEGVRNSMMCSIGQRHLLDHPVTNHCGHTFCKLCLLQQKIMTNSCPICQKRLPSYQFIQAQPVTFLINRVLLERYPADQSQKSWLPPSTSPSGTEIPINLLDFPLLPSQILRIPMRTLQNQVILRNHLLVCPETQSLQLAVLYKFKASVGTIAKITSVEQRENGTLITIVGMDRFAVLKIKQTTEDHVVAEIERKFEQTESEHTTDDLSSVKLATRIHSFFIHLAQSAPSRSFSNHVQGLLGPVWLDSVQTMYGPLPSPEDPVGLCWWSAAVLPVGNHERHVLLETNGLMDRLGLILLWIQDLESQWTGRREAEESE
;
A
#
# COMPACT_ATOMS: atom_id res chain seq x y z
N MET A 1 -36.21 17.38 -13.74
CA MET A 1 -35.56 16.46 -12.78
C MET A 1 -34.62 15.58 -13.58
N ALA A 2 -33.33 15.53 -13.26
CA ALA A 2 -32.41 14.61 -13.96
C ALA A 2 -32.80 13.16 -13.60
N THR A 3 -33.31 12.43 -14.58
CA THR A 3 -33.58 10.99 -14.51
C THR A 3 -32.27 10.26 -14.79
N TYR A 4 -31.54 9.90 -13.74
CA TYR A 4 -30.41 9.00 -13.89
C TYR A 4 -30.95 7.61 -14.23
N SER A 5 -30.38 6.99 -15.25
CA SER A 5 -30.71 5.61 -15.61
C SER A 5 -30.03 4.66 -14.62
N LEU A 6 -30.78 3.77 -13.98
CA LEU A 6 -30.28 2.69 -13.13
C LEU A 6 -30.42 1.36 -13.88
N ASN A 7 -29.70 1.24 -14.98
CA ASN A 7 -29.74 0.06 -15.83
C ASN A 7 -28.71 -0.99 -15.41
N CYS A 8 -29.08 -2.25 -15.59
CA CYS A 8 -28.23 -3.41 -15.43
C CYS A 8 -27.11 -3.42 -16.47
N PHE A 9 -25.87 -3.61 -16.04
CA PHE A 9 -24.73 -3.70 -16.96
C PHE A 9 -24.70 -4.97 -17.83
N ALA A 10 -25.55 -5.96 -17.53
CA ALA A 10 -25.67 -7.18 -18.34
C ALA A 10 -26.85 -7.11 -19.31
N CYS A 11 -28.08 -6.92 -18.83
CA CYS A 11 -29.29 -6.95 -19.68
C CYS A 11 -29.76 -5.57 -20.16
N GLN A 12 -29.13 -4.47 -19.73
CA GLN A 12 -29.47 -3.09 -20.09
C GLN A 12 -30.87 -2.59 -19.69
N ASN A 13 -31.70 -3.43 -19.07
CA ASN A 13 -32.98 -3.03 -18.47
C ASN A 13 -32.77 -2.34 -17.12
N THR A 14 -33.81 -1.66 -16.61
CA THR A 14 -33.84 -1.16 -15.22
C THR A 14 -33.51 -2.29 -14.25
N LEU A 15 -32.66 -1.99 -13.26
CA LEU A 15 -32.25 -2.97 -12.26
C LEU A 15 -33.44 -3.50 -11.45
N ALA A 16 -33.46 -4.81 -11.26
CA ALA A 16 -34.33 -5.53 -10.33
C ALA A 16 -33.45 -6.39 -9.42
N SER A 17 -33.63 -6.29 -8.10
CA SER A 17 -32.75 -6.91 -7.09
C SER A 17 -31.27 -6.63 -7.40
N PRO A 18 -30.81 -5.38 -7.27
CA PRO A 18 -29.51 -4.93 -7.77
C PRO A 18 -28.36 -5.56 -6.98
N ILE A 19 -27.44 -6.23 -7.67
CA ILE A 19 -26.24 -6.82 -7.09
C ILE A 19 -25.00 -6.10 -7.63
N THR A 20 -24.22 -5.49 -6.73
CA THR A 20 -22.92 -4.93 -7.09
C THR A 20 -21.82 -5.99 -6.99
N LEU A 21 -21.14 -6.22 -8.10
CA LEU A 21 -20.05 -7.19 -8.25
C LEU A 21 -18.71 -6.60 -7.78
N SER A 22 -17.73 -7.45 -7.51
CA SER A 22 -16.39 -6.99 -7.09
C SER A 22 -15.60 -6.22 -8.16
N CYS A 23 -16.07 -6.19 -9.41
CA CYS A 23 -15.59 -5.26 -10.47
C CYS A 23 -16.24 -3.87 -10.39
N GLY A 24 -17.16 -3.60 -9.47
CA GLY A 24 -17.83 -2.30 -9.34
C GLY A 24 -19.05 -2.13 -10.25
N TYR A 25 -19.31 -3.07 -11.16
CA TYR A 25 -20.55 -3.11 -11.95
C TYR A 25 -21.72 -3.64 -11.13
N THR A 26 -22.91 -3.13 -11.41
CA THR A 26 -24.16 -3.59 -10.79
C THR A 26 -25.04 -4.27 -11.83
N VAL A 27 -25.55 -5.45 -11.51
CA VAL A 27 -26.43 -6.24 -12.38
C VAL A 27 -27.68 -6.68 -11.63
N CYS A 28 -28.72 -7.10 -12.35
CA CYS A 28 -29.87 -7.75 -11.71
C CYS A 28 -29.43 -9.09 -11.13
N GLN A 29 -30.02 -9.50 -10.01
CA GLN A 29 -29.80 -10.84 -9.46
C GLN A 29 -30.11 -11.94 -10.48
N SER A 30 -31.15 -11.77 -11.30
CA SER A 30 -31.51 -12.72 -12.37
C SER A 30 -30.52 -12.76 -13.54
N CYS A 31 -29.62 -11.80 -13.65
CA CYS A 31 -28.55 -11.78 -14.65
C CYS A 31 -27.27 -12.47 -14.16
N LEU A 32 -27.25 -12.94 -12.91
CA LEU A 32 -26.12 -13.70 -12.40
C LEU A 32 -26.15 -15.12 -12.97
N PRO A 33 -25.00 -15.64 -13.46
CA PRO A 33 -24.90 -17.04 -13.83
C PRO A 33 -25.10 -17.94 -12.59
N PRO A 34 -25.56 -19.18 -12.79
CA PRO A 34 -25.64 -20.15 -11.70
C PRO A 34 -24.25 -20.41 -11.09
N THR A 35 -24.19 -20.59 -9.77
CA THR A 35 -22.96 -20.98 -9.07
C THR A 35 -22.73 -22.47 -9.27
N GLU A 36 -21.72 -22.83 -10.05
CA GLU A 36 -21.47 -24.23 -10.46
C GLU A 36 -20.66 -25.05 -9.44
N ASP A 37 -20.01 -24.43 -8.44
CA ASP A 37 -19.07 -25.10 -7.52
C ASP A 37 -19.21 -24.67 -6.04
N GLU A 38 -18.63 -25.46 -5.11
CA GLU A 38 -18.45 -25.13 -3.68
C GLU A 38 -17.68 -23.80 -3.46
N VAL A 39 -16.91 -23.39 -4.47
CA VAL A 39 -16.25 -22.10 -4.52
C VAL A 39 -17.17 -21.15 -5.27
N ASN A 40 -17.83 -20.23 -4.55
CA ASN A 40 -18.74 -19.20 -5.06
C ASN A 40 -18.06 -18.23 -6.07
N CYS A 41 -17.74 -18.75 -7.25
CA CYS A 41 -17.04 -18.09 -8.33
C CYS A 41 -17.87 -18.15 -9.59
N PHE A 42 -17.93 -17.05 -10.33
CA PHE A 42 -18.48 -17.07 -11.68
C PHE A 42 -17.80 -16.07 -12.60
N VAL A 43 -17.95 -16.29 -13.91
CA VAL A 43 -17.50 -15.38 -14.97
C VAL A 43 -18.45 -14.18 -15.02
N CYS A 44 -17.89 -12.97 -15.04
CA CYS A 44 -18.69 -11.76 -15.03
C CYS A 44 -19.68 -11.74 -16.22
N PRO A 45 -20.98 -11.49 -15.99
CA PRO A 45 -21.95 -11.35 -17.09
C PRO A 45 -21.83 -10.01 -17.84
N VAL A 46 -20.93 -9.11 -17.40
CA VAL A 46 -20.71 -7.79 -18.01
C VAL A 46 -19.60 -7.89 -19.04
N SER A 47 -19.90 -7.57 -20.30
CA SER A 47 -18.94 -7.63 -21.42
C SER A 47 -17.68 -6.79 -21.22
N ASP A 48 -17.81 -5.65 -20.54
CA ASP A 48 -16.71 -4.71 -20.30
C ASP A 48 -15.80 -5.16 -19.14
N CYS A 49 -16.18 -6.20 -18.41
CA CYS A 49 -15.36 -6.72 -17.32
C CYS A 49 -14.23 -7.58 -17.87
N LYS A 50 -12.98 -7.17 -17.61
CA LYS A 50 -11.77 -7.90 -18.00
C LYS A 50 -11.29 -8.94 -16.98
N ARG A 51 -12.05 -9.16 -15.89
CA ARG A 51 -11.65 -10.13 -14.86
C ARG A 51 -12.12 -11.51 -15.24
N GLU A 52 -11.22 -12.49 -15.12
CA GLU A 52 -11.53 -13.90 -15.45
C GLU A 52 -12.67 -14.47 -14.59
N LYS A 53 -12.64 -14.20 -13.28
CA LYS A 53 -13.64 -14.66 -12.31
C LYS A 53 -13.87 -13.63 -11.21
N HIS A 54 -15.05 -13.68 -10.61
CA HIS A 54 -15.39 -12.95 -9.41
C HIS A 54 -15.63 -13.87 -8.24
N LEU A 55 -14.98 -13.57 -7.12
CA LEU A 55 -15.27 -14.20 -5.83
C LEU A 55 -16.50 -13.54 -5.21
N PHE A 56 -17.49 -14.36 -4.86
CA PHE A 56 -18.59 -13.98 -3.98
C PHE A 56 -18.51 -14.76 -2.67
N GLY A 57 -19.07 -14.17 -1.62
CA GLY A 57 -19.30 -14.93 -0.39
C GLY A 57 -20.38 -16.01 -0.61
N PRO A 58 -20.70 -16.79 0.43
CA PRO A 58 -21.76 -17.83 0.38
C PRO A 58 -23.16 -17.28 0.07
N SER A 59 -23.33 -15.96 0.11
CA SER A 59 -24.58 -15.28 -0.17
C SER A 59 -24.30 -14.03 -0.99
N VAL A 60 -25.06 -13.83 -2.04
CA VAL A 60 -25.14 -12.56 -2.77
C VAL A 60 -26.17 -11.67 -2.07
N ASN A 61 -25.82 -10.41 -1.80
CA ASN A 61 -26.71 -9.46 -1.11
C ASN A 61 -26.99 -8.26 -2.02
N GLU A 62 -28.22 -7.75 -1.99
CA GLU A 62 -28.65 -6.58 -2.76
C GLU A 62 -27.95 -5.30 -2.28
N ASP A 63 -27.59 -4.43 -3.23
CA ASP A 63 -26.98 -3.13 -2.98
C ASP A 63 -28.03 -2.16 -2.44
N GLN A 64 -27.98 -1.95 -1.12
CA GLN A 64 -28.98 -1.20 -0.37
C GLN A 64 -29.07 0.28 -0.79
N VAL A 65 -27.96 0.86 -1.28
CA VAL A 65 -27.97 2.23 -1.78
C VAL A 65 -28.72 2.26 -3.11
N ILE A 66 -28.41 1.35 -4.03
CA ILE A 66 -29.04 1.31 -5.35
C ILE A 66 -30.54 0.98 -5.24
N GLU A 67 -30.94 0.09 -4.32
CA GLU A 67 -32.35 -0.14 -4.02
C GLU A 67 -33.07 1.13 -3.60
N SER A 68 -32.49 1.88 -2.64
CA SER A 68 -33.05 3.17 -2.21
C SER A 68 -33.17 4.17 -3.36
N LEU A 69 -32.22 4.15 -4.32
CA LEU A 69 -32.27 5.01 -5.50
C LEU A 69 -33.33 4.59 -6.51
N LEU A 70 -33.63 3.29 -6.64
CA LEU A 70 -34.69 2.76 -7.52
C LEU A 70 -36.07 3.19 -7.04
N VAL A 71 -36.31 3.15 -5.72
CA VAL A 71 -37.60 3.56 -5.12
C VAL A 71 -37.71 5.07 -4.85
N GLN A 72 -36.67 5.84 -5.18
CA GLN A 72 -36.55 7.29 -4.95
C GLN A 72 -36.76 7.72 -3.48
N GLU A 73 -36.56 6.81 -2.53
CA GLU A 73 -36.75 7.08 -1.11
C GLU A 73 -35.45 7.61 -0.49
N GLY A 74 -35.51 8.79 0.13
CA GLY A 74 -34.38 9.31 0.88
C GLY A 74 -33.07 9.42 0.09
N VAL A 75 -33.13 9.67 -1.22
CA VAL A 75 -32.01 9.62 -2.20
C VAL A 75 -30.72 10.28 -1.70
N ARG A 76 -30.82 11.47 -1.07
CA ARG A 76 -29.62 12.14 -0.51
C ARG A 76 -29.08 11.38 0.69
N ASN A 77 -29.95 10.88 1.57
CA ASN A 77 -29.58 10.15 2.79
C ASN A 77 -28.94 8.80 2.47
N SER A 78 -29.44 8.08 1.46
CA SER A 78 -28.85 6.80 1.03
C SER A 78 -27.44 6.96 0.43
N MET A 79 -27.12 8.16 -0.08
CA MET A 79 -25.78 8.50 -0.59
C MET A 79 -24.83 9.07 0.47
N MET A 80 -25.19 9.01 1.76
CA MET A 80 -24.30 9.44 2.83
C MET A 80 -23.51 8.26 3.39
N CYS A 81 -22.20 8.46 3.60
CA CYS A 81 -21.38 7.50 4.33
C CYS A 81 -21.75 7.52 5.82
N SER A 82 -21.94 6.33 6.41
CA SER A 82 -22.23 6.15 7.83
C SER A 82 -21.00 5.86 8.70
N ILE A 83 -19.79 5.94 8.13
CA ILE A 83 -18.53 5.78 8.86
C ILE A 83 -17.96 7.17 9.16
N GLY A 84 -17.73 7.47 10.44
CA GLY A 84 -17.16 8.75 10.88
C GLY A 84 -18.21 9.85 10.91
N GLN A 85 -17.88 11.03 10.39
CA GLN A 85 -18.84 12.13 10.23
C GLN A 85 -19.78 11.82 9.06
N ARG A 86 -21.05 12.24 9.16
CA ARG A 86 -22.03 11.98 8.10
C ARG A 86 -21.75 12.89 6.90
N HIS A 87 -21.11 12.35 5.86
CA HIS A 87 -20.76 13.07 4.62
C HIS A 87 -21.25 12.33 3.38
N LEU A 88 -21.29 12.98 2.22
CA LEU A 88 -21.59 12.31 0.96
C LEU A 88 -20.50 11.27 0.62
N LEU A 89 -20.93 10.19 -0.04
CA LEU A 89 -20.03 9.14 -0.50
C LEU A 89 -18.93 9.72 -1.44
N ASP A 90 -17.72 9.19 -1.26
CA ASP A 90 -16.52 9.52 -1.99
C ASP A 90 -15.78 8.23 -2.33
N HIS A 91 -15.51 8.00 -3.62
CA HIS A 91 -15.01 6.70 -4.11
C HIS A 91 -15.82 5.53 -3.49
N PRO A 92 -17.14 5.47 -3.77
CA PRO A 92 -18.03 4.50 -3.11
C PRO A 92 -17.62 3.07 -3.43
N VAL A 93 -17.56 2.21 -2.42
CA VAL A 93 -17.27 0.78 -2.56
C VAL A 93 -18.39 0.01 -1.87
N THR A 94 -19.10 -0.82 -2.63
CA THR A 94 -20.10 -1.74 -2.09
C THR A 94 -19.41 -2.99 -1.54
N ASN A 95 -19.61 -3.26 -0.26
CA ASN A 95 -19.11 -4.46 0.39
C ASN A 95 -20.01 -5.67 0.06
N HIS A 96 -19.48 -6.91 0.19
CA HIS A 96 -20.21 -8.16 -0.09
C HIS A 96 -21.53 -8.35 0.69
N CYS A 97 -21.73 -7.56 1.76
CA CYS A 97 -22.97 -7.53 2.53
C CYS A 97 -24.05 -6.59 1.97
N GLY A 98 -23.83 -5.94 0.82
CA GLY A 98 -24.78 -5.04 0.17
C GLY A 98 -24.70 -3.57 0.61
N HIS A 99 -23.86 -3.24 1.59
CA HIS A 99 -23.70 -1.87 2.10
C HIS A 99 -22.53 -1.15 1.45
N THR A 100 -22.70 0.15 1.18
CA THR A 100 -21.74 0.99 0.46
C THR A 100 -21.13 2.06 1.35
N PHE A 101 -19.82 2.25 1.25
CA PHE A 101 -19.06 3.24 2.02
C PHE A 101 -18.00 3.91 1.15
N CYS A 102 -17.39 5.00 1.62
CA CYS A 102 -16.19 5.52 0.97
C CYS A 102 -15.03 4.53 1.11
N LYS A 103 -14.21 4.37 0.07
CA LYS A 103 -13.05 3.46 0.11
C LYS A 103 -12.18 3.70 1.34
N LEU A 104 -11.74 4.95 1.56
CA LEU A 104 -10.87 5.30 2.69
C LEU A 104 -11.55 5.08 4.04
N CYS A 105 -12.84 5.41 4.17
CA CYS A 105 -13.60 5.15 5.40
C CYS A 105 -13.73 3.65 5.68
N LEU A 106 -13.93 2.83 4.64
CA LEU A 106 -14.02 1.38 4.79
C LEU A 106 -12.66 0.74 5.16
N LEU A 107 -11.56 1.24 4.61
CA LEU A 107 -10.20 0.84 5.02
C LEU A 107 -9.93 1.21 6.48
N GLN A 108 -10.35 2.41 6.91
CA GLN A 108 -10.26 2.84 8.30
C GLN A 108 -11.09 1.94 9.22
N GLN A 109 -12.34 1.63 8.84
CA GLN A 109 -13.20 0.71 9.59
C GLN A 109 -12.60 -0.70 9.67
N LYS A 110 -11.91 -1.16 8.61
CA LYS A 110 -11.19 -2.43 8.60
C LYS A 110 -10.07 -2.46 9.64
N ILE A 111 -9.34 -1.36 9.81
CA ILE A 111 -8.31 -1.20 10.85
C ILE A 111 -8.93 -1.18 12.24
N MET A 112 -10.08 -0.52 12.41
CA MET A 112 -10.65 -0.27 13.74
C MET A 112 -11.43 -1.44 14.33
N THR A 113 -12.40 -1.97 13.59
CA THR A 113 -13.35 -2.96 14.12
C THR A 113 -13.42 -4.21 13.26
N ASN A 114 -13.02 -4.11 11.99
CA ASN A 114 -13.12 -5.20 11.02
C ASN A 114 -14.57 -5.74 10.84
N SER A 115 -15.57 -4.90 11.12
CA SER A 115 -16.99 -5.23 10.97
C SER A 115 -17.75 -4.13 10.25
N CYS A 116 -18.73 -4.51 9.42
CA CYS A 116 -19.63 -3.59 8.76
C CYS A 116 -20.39 -2.78 9.82
N PRO A 117 -20.40 -1.43 9.77
CA PRO A 117 -21.07 -0.62 10.78
C PRO A 117 -22.59 -0.78 10.79
N ILE A 118 -23.19 -1.31 9.72
CA ILE A 118 -24.64 -1.47 9.58
C ILE A 118 -25.09 -2.86 10.01
N CYS A 119 -24.55 -3.92 9.38
CA CYS A 119 -25.00 -5.30 9.63
C CYS A 119 -24.04 -6.14 10.48
N GLN A 120 -22.93 -5.57 10.96
CA GLN A 120 -21.92 -6.23 11.80
C GLN A 120 -21.21 -7.46 11.20
N LYS A 121 -21.51 -7.83 9.94
CA LYS A 121 -20.76 -8.87 9.20
C LYS A 121 -19.29 -8.46 9.05
N ARG A 122 -18.38 -9.44 9.16
CA ARG A 122 -16.92 -9.24 9.03
C ARG A 122 -16.57 -8.62 7.68
N LEU A 123 -15.65 -7.66 7.66
CA LEU A 123 -15.17 -7.04 6.42
C LEU A 123 -14.18 -7.95 5.65
N PRO A 124 -14.11 -7.86 4.30
CA PRO A 124 -13.10 -8.54 3.48
C PRO A 124 -11.67 -8.19 3.90
N SER A 125 -10.67 -8.88 3.37
CA SER A 125 -9.26 -8.53 3.63
C SER A 125 -8.98 -7.07 3.23
N TYR A 126 -8.02 -6.45 3.91
CA TYR A 126 -7.64 -5.05 3.64
C TYR A 126 -7.22 -4.88 2.17
N GLN A 127 -6.40 -5.81 1.66
CA GLN A 127 -5.98 -5.86 0.26
C GLN A 127 -7.17 -5.95 -0.71
N PHE A 128 -8.19 -6.76 -0.38
CA PHE A 128 -9.37 -6.88 -1.23
C PHE A 128 -10.14 -5.56 -1.32
N ILE A 129 -10.34 -4.86 -0.19
CA ILE A 129 -11.00 -3.55 -0.14
C ILE A 129 -10.20 -2.51 -0.93
N GLN A 130 -8.87 -2.49 -0.73
CA GLN A 130 -7.97 -1.57 -1.43
C GLN A 130 -8.07 -1.75 -2.96
N ALA A 131 -8.17 -3.00 -3.42
CA ALA A 131 -8.27 -3.36 -4.83
C ALA A 131 -9.68 -3.22 -5.44
N GLN A 132 -10.73 -3.02 -4.62
CA GLN A 132 -12.08 -2.82 -5.17
C GLN A 132 -12.14 -1.52 -5.97
N PRO A 133 -12.69 -1.53 -7.19
CA PRO A 133 -13.00 -0.29 -7.90
C PRO A 133 -14.19 0.40 -7.24
N VAL A 134 -14.49 1.61 -7.69
CA VAL A 134 -15.70 2.30 -7.25
C VAL A 134 -16.95 1.57 -7.76
N THR A 135 -18.04 1.61 -7.01
CA THR A 135 -19.36 1.20 -7.49
C THR A 135 -19.81 2.18 -8.56
N PHE A 136 -19.74 1.77 -9.84
CA PHE A 136 -19.82 2.69 -10.97
C PHE A 136 -21.15 3.44 -11.03
N LEU A 137 -22.29 2.78 -10.76
CA LEU A 137 -23.59 3.45 -10.76
C LEU A 137 -23.70 4.51 -9.68
N ILE A 138 -23.33 4.17 -8.44
CA ILE A 138 -23.40 5.10 -7.30
C ILE A 138 -22.47 6.29 -7.57
N ASN A 139 -21.25 6.03 -8.05
CA ASN A 139 -20.30 7.08 -8.41
C ASN A 139 -20.83 7.99 -9.52
N ARG A 140 -21.44 7.43 -10.57
CA ARG A 140 -22.07 8.22 -11.65
C ARG A 140 -23.18 9.12 -11.11
N VAL A 141 -24.09 8.58 -10.30
CA VAL A 141 -25.20 9.36 -9.73
C VAL A 141 -24.67 10.47 -8.80
N LEU A 142 -23.62 10.20 -8.02
CA LEU A 142 -22.97 11.21 -7.18
C LEU A 142 -22.41 12.38 -8.01
N LEU A 143 -21.70 12.07 -9.10
CA LEU A 143 -21.10 13.08 -9.99
C LEU A 143 -22.17 13.91 -10.73
N GLU A 144 -23.25 13.26 -11.18
CA GLU A 144 -24.34 13.93 -11.88
C GLU A 144 -25.18 14.83 -10.96
N ARG A 145 -25.41 14.40 -9.72
CA ARG A 145 -26.40 15.02 -8.81
C ARG A 145 -25.78 15.96 -7.78
N TYR A 146 -24.52 15.75 -7.43
CA TYR A 146 -23.80 16.53 -6.40
C TYR A 146 -22.42 17.00 -6.87
N PRO A 147 -22.26 17.60 -8.08
CA PRO A 147 -20.95 17.97 -8.62
C PRO A 147 -20.20 19.00 -7.75
N ALA A 148 -20.92 19.92 -7.09
CA ALA A 148 -20.33 20.93 -6.21
C ALA A 148 -19.74 20.32 -4.92
N ASP A 149 -20.39 19.30 -4.36
CA ASP A 149 -19.89 18.57 -3.19
C ASP A 149 -18.67 17.70 -3.54
N GLN A 150 -18.45 17.40 -4.83
CA GLN A 150 -17.31 16.61 -5.32
C GLN A 150 -16.06 17.48 -5.52
N SER A 151 -16.21 18.75 -5.89
CA SER A 151 -15.10 19.70 -6.07
C SER A 151 -14.59 20.32 -4.77
N GLN A 152 -15.38 20.30 -3.70
CA GLN A 152 -15.01 20.81 -2.37
C GLN A 152 -14.27 19.79 -1.48
N LYS A 153 -13.81 18.67 -2.03
CA LYS A 153 -13.10 17.63 -1.27
C LYS A 153 -11.67 18.05 -0.94
N SER A 154 -11.51 19.01 -0.03
CA SER A 154 -10.32 19.10 0.79
C SER A 154 -10.35 17.89 1.73
N TRP A 155 -9.77 16.76 1.32
CA TRP A 155 -9.61 15.59 2.18
C TRP A 155 -8.55 15.92 3.25
N LEU A 156 -8.97 16.74 4.21
CA LEU A 156 -8.25 17.00 5.44
C LEU A 156 -8.79 15.96 6.43
N PRO A 157 -7.96 15.06 6.98
CA PRO A 157 -8.40 14.21 8.09
C PRO A 157 -9.04 15.11 9.19
N PRO A 158 -9.97 14.57 10.01
CA PRO A 158 -10.67 15.33 11.06
C PRO A 158 -9.75 15.95 12.14
N SER A 159 -8.44 15.80 12.01
CA SER A 159 -7.38 16.27 12.91
C SER A 159 -6.38 17.25 12.27
N THR A 160 -6.53 17.62 10.98
CA THR A 160 -5.75 18.73 10.41
C THR A 160 -6.38 20.05 10.80
N SER A 161 -5.81 20.69 11.82
CA SER A 161 -6.07 22.08 12.16
C SER A 161 -5.85 22.98 10.95
N PRO A 162 -6.55 24.13 10.87
CA PRO A 162 -6.35 25.14 9.83
C PRO A 162 -4.94 25.77 9.82
N SER A 163 -4.04 25.34 10.71
CA SER A 163 -2.64 25.79 10.78
C SER A 163 -1.63 24.89 10.04
N GLY A 164 -2.04 23.73 9.50
CA GLY A 164 -1.18 22.89 8.67
C GLY A 164 0.01 22.21 9.39
N THR A 165 0.49 21.14 8.75
CA THR A 165 1.81 20.50 8.87
C THR A 165 2.21 19.66 10.09
N GLU A 166 1.41 19.45 11.13
CA GLU A 166 1.82 18.53 12.22
C GLU A 166 1.44 17.06 11.94
N ILE A 167 2.44 16.24 11.64
CA ILE A 167 2.25 14.81 11.37
C ILE A 167 2.88 13.99 12.50
N PRO A 168 2.14 13.05 13.13
CA PRO A 168 2.75 12.07 14.00
C PRO A 168 3.47 11.00 13.17
N ILE A 169 4.67 10.68 13.61
CA ILE A 169 5.65 9.86 12.94
C ILE A 169 6.02 8.72 13.89
N ASN A 170 5.88 7.49 13.42
CA ASN A 170 6.26 6.31 14.20
C ASN A 170 7.78 6.16 14.19
N LEU A 171 8.37 5.91 15.36
CA LEU A 171 9.80 5.67 15.49
C LEU A 171 10.10 4.17 15.39
N LEU A 172 11.13 3.82 14.61
CA LEU A 172 11.70 2.48 14.55
C LEU A 172 13.18 2.50 14.91
N ASP A 173 13.69 1.39 15.43
CA ASP A 173 15.11 1.19 15.74
C ASP A 173 15.99 0.91 14.51
N PHE A 174 15.41 1.02 13.31
CA PHE A 174 16.09 0.90 12.02
C PHE A 174 15.38 1.77 10.97
N PRO A 175 16.09 2.27 9.94
CA PRO A 175 15.48 3.04 8.87
C PRO A 175 14.59 2.15 8.00
N LEU A 176 13.34 2.59 7.76
CA LEU A 176 12.49 2.01 6.72
C LEU A 176 12.89 2.63 5.37
N LEU A 177 13.21 1.79 4.39
CA LEU A 177 13.56 2.23 3.03
C LEU A 177 12.34 2.22 2.11
N PRO A 178 12.31 3.03 1.04
CA PRO A 178 11.37 2.86 -0.07
C PRO A 178 11.36 1.43 -0.60
N SER A 179 10.18 0.97 -1.03
CA SER A 179 9.89 -0.41 -1.50
C SER A 179 10.11 -1.52 -0.46
N GLN A 180 10.61 -1.22 0.74
CA GLN A 180 10.80 -2.21 1.79
C GLN A 180 9.46 -2.59 2.44
N ILE A 181 9.18 -3.88 2.54
CA ILE A 181 7.99 -4.41 3.19
C ILE A 181 8.34 -4.75 4.64
N LEU A 182 7.52 -4.28 5.58
CA LEU A 182 7.68 -4.57 7.01
C LEU A 182 6.35 -4.99 7.62
N ARG A 183 6.41 -5.91 8.58
CA ARG A 183 5.28 -6.29 9.44
C ARG A 183 5.53 -5.74 10.83
N ILE A 184 4.68 -4.82 11.29
CA ILE A 184 4.89 -4.07 12.53
C ILE A 184 3.71 -4.31 13.49
N PRO A 185 3.98 -4.76 14.74
CA PRO A 185 2.95 -4.91 15.75
C PRO A 185 2.58 -3.55 16.37
N MET A 186 1.32 -3.13 16.22
CA MET A 186 0.80 -1.85 16.70
C MET A 186 0.13 -2.02 18.07
N ARG A 187 0.93 -2.37 19.08
CA ARG A 187 0.42 -2.77 20.42
C ARG A 187 0.26 -1.62 21.40
N THR A 188 1.09 -0.59 21.29
CA THR A 188 1.10 0.51 22.25
C THR A 188 -0.14 1.38 22.09
N LEU A 189 -0.59 2.03 23.16
CA LEU A 189 -1.74 2.94 23.11
C LEU A 189 -1.54 4.04 22.06
N GLN A 190 -0.30 4.54 21.94
CA GLN A 190 0.06 5.56 20.95
C GLN A 190 -0.07 5.03 19.52
N ASN A 191 0.44 3.82 19.23
CA ASN A 191 0.30 3.20 17.91
C ASN A 191 -1.18 2.99 17.54
N GLN A 192 -2.02 2.63 18.51
CA GLN A 192 -3.47 2.52 18.30
C GLN A 192 -4.13 3.88 18.02
N VAL A 193 -3.71 4.94 18.71
CA VAL A 193 -4.18 6.31 18.46
C VAL A 193 -3.78 6.77 17.06
N ILE A 194 -2.53 6.51 16.64
CA ILE A 194 -2.04 6.84 15.29
C ILE A 194 -2.87 6.12 14.23
N LEU A 195 -3.07 4.81 14.37
CA LEU A 195 -3.91 4.02 13.47
C LEU A 195 -5.34 4.54 13.38
N ARG A 196 -5.88 5.07 14.49
CA ARG A 196 -7.27 5.53 14.55
C ARG A 196 -7.47 6.93 13.96
N ASN A 197 -6.55 7.85 14.21
CA ASN A 197 -6.79 9.29 14.07
C ASN A 197 -5.77 10.03 13.21
N HIS A 198 -4.64 9.41 12.86
CA HIS A 198 -3.51 10.13 12.28
C HIS A 198 -2.88 9.44 11.07
N LEU A 199 -3.62 8.56 10.42
CA LEU A 199 -3.19 8.02 9.14
C LEU A 199 -3.24 9.12 8.07
N LEU A 200 -2.17 9.18 7.30
CA LEU A 200 -2.07 9.99 6.09
C LEU A 200 -2.86 9.32 4.97
N VAL A 201 -3.29 10.12 4.01
CA VAL A 201 -4.00 9.64 2.82
C VAL A 201 -3.18 9.94 1.58
N CYS A 202 -3.14 8.98 0.66
CA CYS A 202 -2.75 9.20 -0.73
C CYS A 202 -4.01 9.24 -1.59
N PRO A 203 -4.45 10.43 -2.06
CA PRO A 203 -5.66 10.59 -2.86
C PRO A 203 -5.62 9.81 -4.18
N GLU A 204 -4.46 9.74 -4.82
CA GLU A 204 -4.27 9.13 -6.15
C GLU A 204 -4.51 7.63 -6.09
N THR A 205 -4.01 6.98 -5.04
CA THR A 205 -4.15 5.53 -4.85
C THR A 205 -5.30 5.14 -3.94
N GLN A 206 -5.99 6.14 -3.34
CA GLN A 206 -7.00 5.97 -2.30
C GLN A 206 -6.52 4.99 -1.22
N SER A 207 -5.35 5.24 -0.64
CA SER A 207 -4.74 4.38 0.38
C SER A 207 -4.39 5.12 1.66
N LEU A 208 -4.36 4.37 2.77
CA LEU A 208 -3.93 4.85 4.07
C LEU A 208 -2.43 4.62 4.27
N GLN A 209 -1.77 5.64 4.82
CA GLN A 209 -0.32 5.71 4.99
C GLN A 209 0.04 6.19 6.39
N LEU A 210 1.28 5.99 6.79
CA LEU A 210 1.86 6.50 8.03
C LEU A 210 3.28 6.99 7.75
N ALA A 211 3.74 7.97 8.53
CA ALA A 211 5.13 8.38 8.50
C ALA A 211 5.95 7.51 9.46
N VAL A 212 7.16 7.15 9.04
CA VAL A 212 8.12 6.35 9.81
C VAL A 212 9.49 7.05 9.82
N LEU A 213 10.13 7.08 10.98
CA LEU A 213 11.44 7.71 11.18
C LEU A 213 12.37 6.81 11.98
N TYR A 214 13.67 6.91 11.70
CA TYR A 214 14.69 6.19 12.44
C TYR A 214 14.95 6.88 13.79
N LYS A 215 14.78 6.16 14.90
CA LYS A 215 14.84 6.71 16.26
C LYS A 215 16.14 7.47 16.57
N PHE A 216 17.27 7.03 16.01
CA PHE A 216 18.59 7.59 16.31
C PHE A 216 19.03 8.71 15.35
N LYS A 217 18.33 8.93 14.24
CA LYS A 217 18.57 10.06 13.33
C LYS A 217 17.24 10.59 12.79
N ALA A 218 16.94 11.83 13.11
CA ALA A 218 15.61 12.42 12.90
C ALA A 218 15.53 13.41 11.72
N SER A 219 16.41 13.28 10.71
CA SER A 219 16.50 14.21 9.56
C SER A 219 15.62 13.79 8.37
N VAL A 220 15.60 12.50 8.04
CA VAL A 220 14.87 11.95 6.89
C VAL A 220 14.15 10.66 7.29
N GLY A 221 12.91 10.52 6.84
CA GLY A 221 12.10 9.32 7.06
C GLY A 221 11.38 8.87 5.79
N THR A 222 10.50 7.89 5.95
CA THR A 222 9.76 7.26 4.85
C THR A 222 8.26 7.24 5.15
N ILE A 223 7.46 7.68 4.17
CA ILE A 223 6.02 7.48 4.16
C ILE A 223 5.76 6.03 3.76
N ALA A 224 4.99 5.30 4.56
CA ALA A 224 4.70 3.91 4.33
C ALA A 224 3.21 3.69 4.10
N LYS A 225 2.86 2.93 3.07
CA LYS A 225 1.49 2.53 2.77
C LYS A 225 1.13 1.26 3.54
N ILE A 226 -0.05 1.25 4.17
CA ILE A 226 -0.61 0.03 4.75
C ILE A 226 -1.10 -0.89 3.62
N THR A 227 -0.63 -2.14 3.60
CA THR A 227 -1.00 -3.15 2.59
C THR A 227 -1.85 -4.28 3.17
N SER A 228 -1.70 -4.58 4.46
CA SER A 228 -2.49 -5.60 5.15
C SER A 228 -2.69 -5.25 6.62
N VAL A 229 -3.77 -5.78 7.20
CA VAL A 229 -4.15 -5.61 8.60
C VAL A 229 -4.70 -6.92 9.13
N GLU A 230 -4.09 -7.41 10.20
CA GLU A 230 -4.50 -8.60 10.94
C GLU A 230 -4.83 -8.22 12.38
N GLN A 231 -6.06 -8.50 12.82
CA GLN A 231 -6.44 -8.39 14.23
C GLN A 231 -6.03 -9.67 14.95
N ARG A 232 -5.24 -9.53 16.03
CA ARG A 232 -4.81 -10.63 16.91
C ARG A 232 -5.19 -10.32 18.35
N GLU A 233 -5.15 -11.32 19.23
CA GLU A 233 -5.44 -11.17 20.66
C GLU A 233 -4.55 -10.10 21.32
N ASN A 234 -3.28 -10.04 20.93
CA ASN A 234 -2.27 -9.14 21.51
C ASN A 234 -2.12 -7.82 20.73
N GLY A 235 -3.15 -7.38 20.01
CA GLY A 235 -3.19 -6.13 19.25
C GLY A 235 -3.18 -6.31 17.73
N THR A 236 -3.14 -5.18 17.02
CA THR A 236 -3.19 -5.15 15.55
C THR A 236 -1.80 -5.34 14.96
N LEU A 237 -1.67 -6.25 13.98
CA LEU A 237 -0.47 -6.41 13.17
C LEU A 237 -0.74 -5.79 11.79
N ILE A 238 0.09 -4.83 11.39
CA ILE A 238 0.00 -4.21 10.07
C ILE A 238 1.18 -4.65 9.20
N THR A 239 0.93 -4.84 7.91
CA THR A 239 1.98 -4.89 6.89
C THR A 239 2.02 -3.55 6.19
N ILE A 240 3.21 -2.97 6.07
CA ILE A 240 3.46 -1.70 5.42
C ILE A 240 4.50 -1.88 4.31
N VAL A 241 4.45 -1.01 3.31
CA VAL A 241 5.49 -0.89 2.28
C VAL A 241 5.98 0.56 2.23
N GLY A 242 7.29 0.76 2.26
CA GLY A 242 7.89 2.09 2.08
C GLY A 242 7.55 2.66 0.70
N MET A 243 7.15 3.93 0.66
CA MET A 243 6.77 4.64 -0.56
C MET A 243 7.77 5.77 -0.81
N ASP A 244 7.41 6.98 -0.39
CA ASP A 244 8.19 8.20 -0.61
C ASP A 244 9.04 8.56 0.61
N ARG A 245 10.10 9.31 0.38
CA ARG A 245 10.90 9.89 1.46
C ARG A 245 10.29 11.21 1.93
N PHE A 246 10.62 11.63 3.13
CA PHE A 246 10.35 12.98 3.61
C PHE A 246 11.51 13.51 4.43
N ALA A 247 11.73 14.82 4.40
CA ALA A 247 12.61 15.51 5.34
C ALA A 247 11.81 16.03 6.53
N VAL A 248 12.41 15.96 7.71
CA VAL A 248 11.87 16.59 8.92
C VAL A 248 12.33 18.04 8.93
N LEU A 249 11.38 18.98 8.90
CA LEU A 249 11.66 20.41 8.97
C LEU A 249 11.73 20.88 10.42
N LYS A 250 10.79 20.44 11.26
CA LYS A 250 10.71 20.86 12.66
C LYS A 250 10.03 19.83 13.53
N ILE A 251 10.73 19.37 14.58
CA ILE A 251 10.16 18.52 15.63
C ILE A 251 9.46 19.39 16.67
N LYS A 252 8.21 19.05 16.99
CA LYS A 252 7.40 19.77 17.99
C LYS A 252 7.26 18.97 19.29
N GLN A 253 7.10 17.66 19.18
CA GLN A 253 6.97 16.75 20.32
C GLN A 253 7.73 15.47 20.06
N THR A 254 8.37 14.94 21.10
CA THR A 254 9.04 13.64 21.07
C THR A 254 8.60 12.81 22.26
N THR A 255 8.31 11.55 22.00
CA THR A 255 8.08 10.52 23.01
C THR A 255 8.96 9.29 22.69
N GLU A 256 8.79 8.20 23.42
CA GLU A 256 9.58 6.97 23.20
C GLU A 256 9.31 6.30 21.84
N ASP A 257 8.05 6.29 21.41
CA ASP A 257 7.58 5.53 20.23
C ASP A 257 7.17 6.42 19.04
N HIS A 258 6.95 7.71 19.27
CA HIS A 258 6.48 8.62 18.23
C HIS A 258 7.02 10.05 18.41
N VAL A 259 7.06 10.76 17.28
CA VAL A 259 7.38 12.19 17.18
C VAL A 259 6.26 12.89 16.45
N VAL A 260 5.91 14.12 16.84
CA VAL A 260 5.08 15.01 16.03
C VAL A 260 5.98 16.06 15.38
N ALA A 261 5.98 16.11 14.05
CA ALA A 261 6.84 17.02 13.32
C ALA A 261 6.18 17.58 12.05
N GLU A 262 6.72 18.71 11.62
CA GLU A 262 6.54 19.28 10.30
C GLU A 262 7.51 18.63 9.32
N ILE A 263 6.98 18.19 8.19
CA ILE A 263 7.73 17.44 7.19
C ILE A 263 7.55 18.01 5.79
N GLU A 264 8.54 17.78 4.94
CA GLU A 264 8.53 18.06 3.52
C GLU A 264 8.68 16.74 2.75
N ARG A 265 7.74 16.43 1.85
CA ARG A 265 7.84 15.21 1.03
C ARG A 265 8.96 15.38 0.00
N LYS A 266 9.85 14.39 -0.06
CA LYS A 266 10.89 14.27 -1.06
C LYS A 266 10.43 13.26 -2.10
N PHE A 267 10.01 13.77 -3.25
CA PHE A 267 9.74 12.92 -4.41
C PHE A 267 11.04 12.60 -5.13
N GLU A 268 11.15 11.40 -5.67
CA GLU A 268 12.21 11.10 -6.63
C GLU A 268 12.02 12.04 -7.81
N GLN A 269 13.05 12.82 -8.14
CA GLN A 269 13.02 13.67 -9.31
C GLN A 269 13.05 12.74 -10.52
N THR A 270 11.91 12.54 -11.17
CA THR A 270 11.89 12.07 -12.56
C THR A 270 12.45 13.22 -13.38
N GLU A 271 13.76 13.23 -13.59
CA GLU A 271 14.39 14.13 -14.54
C GLU A 271 13.85 13.79 -15.93
N SER A 272 12.84 14.53 -16.37
CA SER A 272 12.55 14.63 -17.79
C SER A 272 13.68 15.42 -18.46
N GLU A 273 14.35 14.76 -19.41
CA GLU A 273 15.26 15.32 -20.44
C GLU A 273 16.78 15.45 -20.13
N HIS A 274 17.46 14.41 -19.64
CA HIS A 274 18.92 14.27 -19.85
C HIS A 274 19.34 12.83 -20.21
N THR A 275 19.43 12.53 -21.51
CA THR A 275 19.78 11.21 -22.07
C THR A 275 21.16 10.66 -21.65
N THR A 276 22.05 11.48 -21.09
CA THR A 276 23.39 11.05 -20.68
C THR A 276 23.44 10.44 -19.29
N ASP A 277 22.61 10.92 -18.35
CA ASP A 277 22.64 10.46 -16.96
C ASP A 277 21.92 9.12 -16.79
N ASP A 278 20.82 8.92 -17.52
CA ASP A 278 20.09 7.65 -17.60
C ASP A 278 20.97 6.48 -18.06
N LEU A 279 21.79 6.68 -19.10
CA LEU A 279 22.69 5.63 -19.56
C LEU A 279 23.76 5.31 -18.51
N SER A 280 24.15 6.29 -17.68
CA SER A 280 25.16 6.11 -16.65
C SER A 280 24.60 5.37 -15.43
N SER A 281 23.37 5.69 -15.02
CA SER A 281 22.67 5.03 -13.90
C SER A 281 22.36 3.58 -14.24
N VAL A 282 21.89 3.29 -15.47
CA VAL A 282 21.67 1.92 -15.96
C VAL A 282 22.96 1.11 -15.99
N LYS A 283 24.11 1.70 -16.33
CA LYS A 283 25.41 1.00 -16.27
C LYS A 283 25.78 0.61 -14.84
N LEU A 284 25.60 1.50 -13.87
CA LEU A 284 25.86 1.18 -12.45
C LEU A 284 24.86 0.13 -11.94
N ALA A 285 23.59 0.28 -12.27
CA ALA A 285 22.53 -0.68 -11.97
C ALA A 285 22.84 -2.06 -12.56
N THR A 286 23.33 -2.13 -13.79
CA THR A 286 23.73 -3.39 -14.45
C THR A 286 24.82 -4.11 -13.64
N ARG A 287 25.84 -3.37 -13.14
CA ARG A 287 26.89 -3.96 -12.30
C ARG A 287 26.34 -4.53 -10.99
N ILE A 288 25.45 -3.79 -10.33
CA ILE A 288 24.77 -4.22 -9.10
C ILE A 288 23.91 -5.47 -9.36
N HIS A 289 23.12 -5.46 -10.43
CA HIS A 289 22.28 -6.59 -10.82
C HIS A 289 23.13 -7.83 -11.10
N SER A 290 24.21 -7.69 -11.89
CA SER A 290 25.15 -8.78 -12.18
C SER A 290 25.73 -9.38 -10.90
N PHE A 291 26.09 -8.55 -9.90
CA PHE A 291 26.56 -9.04 -8.61
C PHE A 291 25.56 -9.98 -7.95
N PHE A 292 24.27 -9.62 -7.87
CA PHE A 292 23.25 -10.49 -7.25
C PHE A 292 23.02 -11.79 -8.03
N ILE A 293 23.04 -11.72 -9.37
CA ILE A 293 22.94 -12.92 -10.22
C ILE A 293 24.14 -13.85 -9.98
N HIS A 294 25.36 -13.31 -9.95
CA HIS A 294 26.57 -14.09 -9.67
C HIS A 294 26.55 -14.66 -8.25
N LEU A 295 26.11 -13.89 -7.26
CA LEU A 295 25.98 -14.35 -5.88
C LEU A 295 25.02 -15.55 -5.78
N ALA A 296 23.88 -15.48 -6.46
CA ALA A 296 22.90 -16.57 -6.51
C ALA A 296 23.42 -17.81 -7.25
N GLN A 297 24.31 -17.65 -8.23
CA GLN A 297 24.89 -18.77 -8.98
C GLN A 297 26.14 -19.38 -8.32
N SER A 298 26.75 -18.67 -7.37
CA SER A 298 27.95 -19.12 -6.69
C SER A 298 27.66 -20.28 -5.71
N ALA A 299 28.52 -21.31 -5.71
CA ALA A 299 28.40 -22.41 -4.75
C ALA A 299 28.60 -21.86 -3.32
N PRO A 300 27.82 -22.33 -2.32
CA PRO A 300 27.99 -21.88 -0.94
C PRO A 300 29.42 -22.20 -0.48
N SER A 301 30.22 -21.15 -0.27
CA SER A 301 31.59 -21.29 0.17
C SER A 301 31.62 -21.86 1.58
N ARG A 302 32.50 -22.83 1.87
CA ARG A 302 32.67 -23.36 3.23
C ARG A 302 33.27 -22.34 4.21
N SER A 303 33.79 -21.22 3.69
CA SER A 303 34.49 -20.13 4.40
C SER A 303 33.60 -19.14 5.17
N PHE A 304 32.28 -19.38 5.20
CA PHE A 304 31.41 -18.55 6.02
C PHE A 304 31.53 -18.94 7.49
N SER A 305 31.82 -17.96 8.34
CA SER A 305 31.52 -18.05 9.77
C SER A 305 30.05 -18.48 9.92
N ASN A 306 29.77 -19.36 10.88
CA ASN A 306 28.43 -19.89 11.19
C ASN A 306 27.33 -18.80 11.29
N HIS A 307 27.68 -17.52 11.46
CA HIS A 307 26.75 -16.39 11.51
C HIS A 307 26.24 -15.88 10.15
N VAL A 308 26.91 -16.14 9.03
CA VAL A 308 26.51 -15.65 7.68
C VAL A 308 26.25 -16.79 6.69
N GLN A 309 26.56 -18.03 7.08
CA GLN A 309 26.47 -19.25 6.25
C GLN A 309 25.03 -19.58 5.77
N GLY A 310 24.00 -18.96 6.36
CA GLY A 310 22.60 -19.06 5.91
C GLY A 310 22.06 -17.81 5.22
N LEU A 311 22.87 -16.76 5.06
CA LEU A 311 22.42 -15.44 4.63
C LEU A 311 22.73 -15.10 3.19
N LEU A 312 23.59 -15.82 2.44
CA LEU A 312 23.93 -15.52 1.04
C LEU A 312 24.34 -16.81 0.27
N GLY A 313 23.76 -17.08 -0.91
CA GLY A 313 23.96 -18.30 -1.73
C GLY A 313 22.80 -18.58 -2.71
N PRO A 314 22.71 -19.77 -3.36
CA PRO A 314 21.67 -20.04 -4.36
C PRO A 314 20.23 -19.98 -3.84
N VAL A 315 20.04 -20.36 -2.56
CA VAL A 315 18.75 -20.31 -1.86
C VAL A 315 18.46 -18.93 -1.28
N TRP A 316 19.49 -18.07 -1.16
CA TRP A 316 19.32 -16.72 -0.61
C TRP A 316 18.46 -15.86 -1.52
N LEU A 317 18.71 -15.87 -2.83
CA LEU A 317 17.98 -15.00 -3.75
C LEU A 317 16.48 -15.34 -3.72
N ASP A 318 16.12 -16.63 -3.71
CA ASP A 318 14.73 -17.07 -3.57
C ASP A 318 14.10 -16.63 -2.24
N SER A 319 14.83 -16.78 -1.13
CA SER A 319 14.39 -16.35 0.20
C SER A 319 14.18 -14.83 0.27
N VAL A 320 15.11 -14.06 -0.28
CA VAL A 320 15.04 -12.61 -0.33
C VAL A 320 13.96 -12.12 -1.27
N GLN A 321 13.80 -12.74 -2.44
CA GLN A 321 12.73 -12.39 -3.36
C GLN A 321 11.35 -12.66 -2.77
N THR A 322 11.22 -13.71 -1.96
CA THR A 322 10.00 -13.99 -1.19
C THR A 322 9.70 -12.89 -0.16
N MET A 323 10.73 -12.31 0.49
CA MET A 323 10.57 -11.30 1.53
C MET A 323 10.41 -9.86 0.99
N TYR A 324 11.19 -9.50 -0.02
CA TYR A 324 11.35 -8.12 -0.51
C TYR A 324 10.82 -7.91 -1.93
N GLY A 325 10.30 -8.95 -2.57
CA GLY A 325 9.86 -8.92 -3.96
C GLY A 325 10.98 -9.25 -4.95
N PRO A 326 10.66 -9.40 -6.24
CA PRO A 326 11.61 -9.85 -7.26
C PRO A 326 12.78 -8.86 -7.39
N LEU A 327 13.96 -9.37 -7.76
CA LEU A 327 15.11 -8.55 -8.15
C LEU A 327 14.70 -7.60 -9.29
N PRO A 328 14.76 -6.26 -9.11
CA PRO A 328 14.38 -5.31 -10.13
C PRO A 328 15.30 -5.34 -11.35
N SER A 329 14.76 -5.00 -12.52
CA SER A 329 15.54 -4.88 -13.76
C SER A 329 16.58 -3.74 -13.65
N PRO A 330 17.75 -3.84 -14.31
CA PRO A 330 18.67 -2.71 -14.46
C PRO A 330 18.05 -1.48 -15.13
N GLU A 331 16.95 -1.66 -15.88
CA GLU A 331 16.15 -0.56 -16.48
C GLU A 331 15.32 0.20 -15.44
N ASP A 332 15.23 -0.30 -14.21
CA ASP A 332 14.73 0.42 -13.04
C ASP A 332 15.85 0.61 -12.00
N PRO A 333 16.79 1.56 -12.22
CA PRO A 333 17.90 1.79 -11.29
C PRO A 333 17.44 2.23 -9.90
N VAL A 334 16.30 2.93 -9.81
CA VAL A 334 15.74 3.39 -8.52
C VAL A 334 15.24 2.21 -7.71
N GLY A 335 14.41 1.35 -8.32
CA GLY A 335 13.92 0.14 -7.69
C GLY A 335 15.06 -0.78 -7.29
N LEU A 336 16.04 -0.99 -8.17
CA LEU A 336 17.22 -1.81 -7.86
C LEU A 336 18.04 -1.22 -6.72
N CYS A 337 18.24 0.10 -6.65
CA CYS A 337 18.96 0.76 -5.57
C CYS A 337 18.33 0.47 -4.20
N TRP A 338 17.02 0.70 -4.07
CA TRP A 338 16.31 0.49 -2.81
C TRP A 338 16.21 -0.98 -2.43
N TRP A 339 15.96 -1.86 -3.41
CA TRP A 339 15.98 -3.30 -3.18
C TRP A 339 17.35 -3.75 -2.68
N SER A 340 18.44 -3.30 -3.32
CA SER A 340 19.81 -3.61 -2.89
C SER A 340 20.07 -3.18 -1.45
N ALA A 341 19.66 -1.97 -1.08
CA ALA A 341 19.84 -1.44 0.27
C ALA A 341 19.06 -2.23 1.34
N ALA A 342 17.89 -2.78 0.98
CA ALA A 342 17.09 -3.59 1.87
C ALA A 342 17.68 -4.99 2.12
N VAL A 343 18.35 -5.56 1.11
CA VAL A 343 18.82 -6.97 1.16
C VAL A 343 20.28 -7.12 1.56
N LEU A 344 21.11 -6.11 1.31
CA LEU A 344 22.52 -6.15 1.68
C LEU A 344 22.69 -6.07 3.21
N PRO A 345 23.63 -6.86 3.79
CA PRO A 345 23.88 -6.91 5.23
C PRO A 345 24.73 -5.71 5.69
N VAL A 346 24.17 -4.50 5.57
CA VAL A 346 24.80 -3.24 5.99
C VAL A 346 24.17 -2.71 7.27
N GLY A 347 24.94 -1.92 8.03
CA GLY A 347 24.48 -1.33 9.27
C GLY A 347 23.36 -0.30 9.05
N ASN A 348 22.59 -0.05 10.11
CA ASN A 348 21.48 0.91 10.06
C ASN A 348 21.95 2.35 9.83
N HIS A 349 23.19 2.67 10.22
CA HIS A 349 23.77 3.98 9.97
C HIS A 349 23.97 4.21 8.47
N GLU A 350 24.56 3.24 7.78
CA GLU A 350 24.85 3.28 6.34
C GLU A 350 23.55 3.30 5.53
N ARG A 351 22.56 2.48 5.91
CA ARG A 351 21.21 2.52 5.32
C ARG A 351 20.58 3.90 5.46
N HIS A 352 20.73 4.56 6.61
CA HIS A 352 20.23 5.90 6.81
C HIS A 352 20.98 6.95 5.96
N VAL A 353 22.30 6.82 5.81
CA VAL A 353 23.07 7.70 4.90
C VAL A 353 22.52 7.58 3.47
N LEU A 354 22.27 6.37 2.99
CA LEU A 354 21.65 6.16 1.67
C LEU A 354 20.24 6.78 1.59
N LEU A 355 19.45 6.67 2.66
CA LEU A 355 18.13 7.30 2.74
C LEU A 355 18.20 8.83 2.65
N GLU A 356 19.22 9.45 3.26
CA GLU A 356 19.48 10.90 3.23
C GLU A 356 19.98 11.40 1.87
N THR A 357 20.74 10.57 1.14
CA THR A 357 21.33 10.93 -0.15
C THR A 357 20.24 11.15 -1.20
N ASN A 358 20.16 12.37 -1.76
CA ASN A 358 19.13 12.72 -2.74
C ASN A 358 19.39 12.12 -4.12
N GLY A 359 20.61 12.26 -4.64
CA GLY A 359 20.99 11.87 -6.00
C GLY A 359 21.02 10.35 -6.21
N LEU A 360 20.42 9.88 -7.30
CA LEU A 360 20.39 8.46 -7.65
C LEU A 360 21.79 7.90 -7.90
N MET A 361 22.63 8.62 -8.64
CA MET A 361 24.00 8.22 -8.94
C MET A 361 24.84 8.04 -7.67
N ASP A 362 24.73 8.96 -6.72
CA ASP A 362 25.42 8.86 -5.43
C ASP A 362 24.95 7.63 -4.64
N ARG A 363 23.64 7.36 -4.61
CA ARG A 363 23.10 6.16 -3.93
C ARG A 363 23.57 4.87 -4.59
N LEU A 364 23.58 4.79 -5.93
CA LEU A 364 24.12 3.63 -6.66
C LEU A 364 25.61 3.46 -6.37
N GLY A 365 26.36 4.56 -6.26
CA GLY A 365 27.76 4.56 -5.82
C GLY A 365 27.94 3.97 -4.42
N LEU A 366 27.10 4.37 -3.45
CA LEU A 366 27.11 3.80 -2.10
C LEU A 366 26.85 2.27 -2.12
N ILE A 367 25.87 1.81 -2.89
CA ILE A 367 25.60 0.37 -3.05
C ILE A 367 26.84 -0.36 -3.58
N LEU A 368 27.50 0.19 -4.60
CA LEU A 368 28.69 -0.43 -5.18
C LEU A 368 29.86 -0.48 -4.19
N LEU A 369 30.04 0.55 -3.35
CA LEU A 369 31.03 0.52 -2.27
C LEU A 369 30.72 -0.59 -1.26
N TRP A 370 29.45 -0.74 -0.86
CA TRP A 370 29.05 -1.83 0.03
C TRP A 370 29.30 -3.21 -0.56
N ILE A 371 29.06 -3.37 -1.87
CA ILE A 371 29.37 -4.61 -2.59
C ILE A 371 30.88 -4.89 -2.58
N GLN A 372 31.71 -3.89 -2.89
CA GLN A 372 33.17 -4.04 -2.88
C GLN A 372 33.70 -4.41 -1.49
N ASP A 373 33.18 -3.78 -0.44
CA ASP A 373 33.55 -4.09 0.94
C ASP A 373 33.20 -5.55 1.30
N LEU A 374 32.03 -6.03 0.86
CA LEU A 374 31.62 -7.42 1.07
C LEU A 374 32.49 -8.40 0.28
N GLU A 375 32.80 -8.10 -0.98
CA GLU A 375 33.67 -8.93 -1.83
C GLU A 375 35.08 -9.02 -1.26
N SER A 376 35.65 -7.91 -0.78
CA SER A 376 36.99 -7.89 -0.16
C SER A 376 37.08 -8.72 1.12
N GLN A 377 36.00 -8.74 1.92
CA GLN A 377 35.90 -9.58 3.11
C GLN A 377 35.81 -11.07 2.76
N TRP A 378 35.30 -11.42 1.56
CA TRP A 378 35.22 -12.80 1.10
C TRP A 378 36.55 -13.32 0.56
N THR A 379 37.31 -12.51 -0.18
CA THR A 379 38.60 -12.92 -0.73
C THR A 379 39.64 -13.09 0.37
N GLY A 380 39.73 -12.14 1.30
CA GLY A 380 40.70 -12.21 2.41
C GLY A 380 40.49 -13.40 3.36
N ARG A 381 39.26 -13.93 3.48
CA ARG A 381 38.99 -15.13 4.31
C ARG A 381 39.33 -16.44 3.62
N ARG A 382 39.13 -16.53 2.30
CA ARG A 382 39.53 -17.71 1.52
C ARG A 382 41.05 -17.88 1.51
N GLU A 383 41.79 -16.78 1.35
CA GLU A 383 43.26 -16.81 1.38
C GLU A 383 43.80 -17.23 2.76
N ALA A 384 43.13 -16.84 3.84
CA ALA A 384 43.51 -17.25 5.19
C ALA A 384 43.26 -18.77 5.42
N GLU A 385 42.14 -19.31 4.95
CA GLU A 385 41.81 -20.74 5.09
C GLU A 385 42.63 -21.66 4.18
N GLU A 386 43.12 -21.19 3.03
CA GLU A 386 44.04 -21.96 2.18
C GLU A 386 45.49 -21.94 2.69
N SER A 387 45.79 -21.09 3.68
CA SER A 387 47.11 -20.95 4.30
C SER A 387 47.27 -21.67 5.66
N GLU A 388 46.18 -22.22 6.20
CA GLU A 388 46.16 -23.17 7.34
C GLU A 388 46.07 -24.61 6.84
#